data_AF-E3MDB3-F1
#
_entry.id   AF-E3MDB3-F1
#
_cell.length_a   1.000
_cell.length_b   1.000
_cell.length_c   1.000
_cell.angle_alpha   90.00
_cell.angle_beta   90.00
_cell.angle_gamma   90.00
#
_symmetry.space_group_name_H-M   'P 1'
#
loop_
_entity.id
_entity.type
_entity.pdbx_description
1 polymer ?
#
loop_
_entity_poly.entity_id
_entity_poly.type
_entity_poly.pdbx_seq_one_letter_code
_entity_poly.pdbx_strand_id
1 'polypeptide(L)'
;MTPPLSYPALKLVLEYVELEKRIHLTSRSSFLQRIDKAIPVYARYFSLRGDNLTLDTFLFAVEHNYHRVEDEMNGKLLMHFLRGRSSINVALAVFTGVKTSQEIPVKLNLTINKLTTYYCNFEIVLPMINLRSLPITALSIILKEPTNVDHEIVHSAKNVCFEVNSLRNNLIGVEKLRNKSVQFEFQDLPITDVVRIIKYWIQHGKEVGTKFLLSCFANSALDEVMVNLQEEFNKARGYSEAINEHFLSGFSIPLSSSSKLLVYEIGKHCDKLVLKVV
;
A
#
# COMPACT_ATOMS: atom_id res chain seq x y z
N MET A 1 -35.94 -27.28 28.69
CA MET A 1 -35.24 -26.16 28.02
C MET A 1 -33.75 -26.42 28.13
N THR A 2 -33.00 -26.36 27.04
CA THR A 2 -31.54 -26.43 27.07
C THR A 2 -30.99 -25.19 27.80
N PRO A 3 -30.00 -25.34 28.70
CA PRO A 3 -29.41 -24.21 29.40
C PRO A 3 -28.79 -23.23 28.37
N PRO A 4 -28.87 -21.91 28.62
CA PRO A 4 -28.21 -20.94 27.76
C PRO A 4 -26.69 -21.19 27.75
N LEU A 5 -26.05 -20.92 26.61
CA LEU A 5 -24.61 -21.05 26.50
C LEU A 5 -23.90 -20.21 27.57
N SER A 6 -22.83 -20.76 28.15
CA SER A 6 -22.01 -20.05 29.11
C SER A 6 -21.33 -18.84 28.46
N TYR A 7 -20.97 -17.84 29.27
CA TYR A 7 -20.32 -16.62 28.79
C TYR A 7 -19.04 -16.87 27.94
N PRO A 8 -18.13 -17.79 28.33
CA PRO A 8 -16.97 -18.13 27.49
C PRO A 8 -17.36 -18.79 26.17
N ALA A 9 -18.38 -19.65 26.16
CA ALA A 9 -18.85 -20.33 24.96
C ALA A 9 -19.48 -19.35 23.96
N LEU A 10 -20.28 -18.38 24.45
CA LEU A 10 -20.82 -17.31 23.61
C LEU A 10 -19.73 -16.46 22.97
N LYS A 11 -18.67 -16.15 23.73
CA LYS A 11 -17.53 -15.39 23.23
C LYS A 11 -16.85 -16.12 22.07
N LEU A 12 -16.54 -17.41 22.25
CA LEU A 12 -15.92 -18.24 21.21
C LEU A 12 -16.80 -18.33 19.95
N VAL A 13 -18.11 -18.57 20.11
CA VAL A 13 -19.02 -18.64 18.97
C VAL A 13 -19.05 -17.33 18.19
N LEU A 14 -19.17 -16.19 18.86
CA LEU A 14 -19.17 -14.88 18.20
C LEU A 14 -17.82 -14.53 17.56
N GLU A 15 -16.71 -15.05 18.09
CA GLU A 15 -15.38 -14.81 17.53
C GLU A 15 -15.18 -15.50 16.17
N TYR A 16 -15.72 -16.72 16.01
CA TYR A 16 -15.52 -17.54 14.82
C TYR A 16 -16.70 -17.60 13.85
N VAL A 17 -17.85 -17.03 14.20
CA VAL A 17 -18.97 -16.91 13.25
C VAL A 17 -18.61 -15.90 12.16
N GLU A 18 -19.06 -16.17 10.93
CA GLU A 18 -18.90 -15.24 9.81
C GLU A 18 -19.36 -13.83 10.18
N LEU A 19 -18.57 -12.82 9.79
CA LEU A 19 -18.77 -11.43 10.19
C LEU A 19 -20.18 -10.92 9.89
N GLU A 20 -20.73 -11.30 8.75
CA GLU A 20 -22.11 -11.03 8.35
C GLU A 20 -23.12 -11.51 9.38
N LYS A 21 -23.09 -12.80 9.67
CA LYS A 21 -23.97 -13.44 10.65
C LYS A 21 -23.76 -12.82 12.03
N ARG A 22 -22.51 -12.49 12.39
CA ARG A 22 -22.17 -11.80 13.64
C ARG A 22 -22.86 -10.45 13.78
N ILE A 23 -22.81 -9.62 12.73
CA ILE A 23 -23.43 -8.29 12.69
C ILE A 23 -24.95 -8.42 12.85
N HIS A 24 -25.59 -9.34 12.11
CA HIS A 24 -27.03 -9.59 12.23
C HIS A 24 -27.45 -10.15 13.59
N LEU A 25 -26.69 -11.08 14.16
CA LEU A 25 -27.00 -11.68 15.46
C LEU A 25 -26.90 -10.65 16.58
N THR A 26 -25.84 -9.84 16.56
CA THR A 26 -25.56 -8.88 17.63
C THR A 26 -26.44 -7.63 17.54
N SER A 27 -26.92 -7.25 16.35
CA SER A 27 -27.86 -6.14 16.19
C SER A 27 -29.24 -6.41 16.78
N ARG A 28 -29.61 -7.69 16.91
CA ARG A 28 -30.90 -8.13 17.46
C ARG A 28 -30.92 -8.33 18.97
N SER A 29 -29.78 -8.16 19.66
CA SER A 29 -29.69 -8.38 21.10
C SER A 29 -28.67 -7.45 21.75
N SER A 30 -29.12 -6.54 22.61
CA SER A 30 -28.25 -5.62 23.37
C SER A 30 -27.28 -6.36 24.30
N PHE A 31 -27.68 -7.54 24.79
CA PHE A 31 -26.82 -8.43 25.56
C PHE A 31 -25.67 -8.97 24.71
N LEU A 32 -25.97 -9.54 23.53
CA LEU A 32 -24.93 -10.01 22.62
C LEU A 32 -24.06 -8.87 22.12
N GLN A 33 -24.63 -7.70 21.82
CA GLN A 33 -23.89 -6.51 21.41
C GLN A 33 -22.87 -6.08 22.47
N ARG A 34 -23.21 -6.14 23.76
CA ARG A 34 -22.27 -5.83 24.86
C ARG A 34 -21.10 -6.81 24.90
N ILE A 35 -21.37 -8.10 24.74
CA ILE A 35 -20.32 -9.14 24.70
C ILE A 35 -19.45 -8.94 23.47
N ASP A 36 -20.09 -8.73 22.32
CA ASP A 36 -19.47 -8.61 21.02
C ASP A 36 -18.41 -7.50 20.95
N LYS A 37 -18.67 -6.34 21.58
CA LYS A 37 -17.73 -5.22 21.64
C LYS A 37 -16.37 -5.56 22.26
N ALA A 38 -16.31 -6.57 23.13
CA ALA A 38 -15.06 -7.02 23.77
C ALA A 38 -14.29 -8.06 22.94
N ILE A 39 -14.87 -8.55 21.85
CA ILE A 39 -14.28 -9.59 21.01
C ILE A 39 -13.61 -8.93 19.80
N PRO A 40 -12.37 -9.25 19.45
CA PRO A 40 -11.76 -8.77 18.21
C PRO A 40 -12.62 -9.11 16.98
N VAL A 41 -12.57 -8.24 15.98
CA VAL A 41 -13.17 -8.51 14.66
C VAL A 41 -12.05 -8.66 13.67
N TYR A 42 -12.18 -9.67 12.81
CA TYR A 42 -11.26 -9.94 11.71
C TYR A 42 -12.08 -9.91 10.42
N ALA A 43 -11.83 -8.91 9.60
CA ALA A 43 -12.34 -8.84 8.24
C ALA A 43 -11.23 -9.17 7.25
N ARG A 44 -11.59 -9.73 6.10
CA ARG A 44 -10.65 -9.95 5.00
C ARG A 44 -10.36 -8.65 4.26
N TYR A 45 -11.38 -7.81 4.12
CA TYR A 45 -11.35 -6.64 3.26
C TYR A 45 -12.07 -5.45 3.87
N PHE A 46 -11.45 -4.28 3.78
CA PHE A 46 -12.08 -2.99 4.03
C PHE A 46 -11.86 -2.11 2.82
N SER A 47 -12.89 -1.40 2.39
CA SER A 47 -12.77 -0.37 1.36
C SER A 47 -13.49 0.89 1.78
N LEU A 48 -12.91 2.03 1.46
CA LEU A 48 -13.58 3.31 1.49
C LEU A 48 -13.38 4.01 0.14
N ARG A 49 -14.47 4.33 -0.53
CA ARG A 49 -14.47 5.03 -1.82
C ARG A 49 -15.49 6.17 -1.79
N GLY A 50 -14.99 7.40 -1.62
CA GLY A 50 -15.86 8.54 -1.31
C GLY A 50 -16.65 8.28 -0.03
N ASP A 51 -17.96 8.32 -0.16
CA ASP A 51 -18.96 8.07 0.88
C ASP A 51 -19.36 6.58 1.03
N ASN A 52 -18.84 5.71 0.16
CA ASN A 52 -19.11 4.28 0.21
C ASN A 52 -18.08 3.53 1.05
N LEU A 53 -18.56 2.81 2.06
CA LEU A 53 -17.76 1.98 2.97
C LEU A 53 -18.13 0.52 2.80
N THR A 54 -17.13 -0.34 2.59
CA THR A 54 -17.29 -1.78 2.51
C THR A 54 -16.47 -2.47 3.59
N LEU A 55 -17.07 -3.45 4.26
CA LEU A 55 -16.39 -4.37 5.16
C LEU A 55 -16.79 -5.81 4.77
N ASP A 56 -15.84 -6.55 4.21
CA ASP A 56 -16.09 -7.81 3.51
C ASP A 56 -17.21 -7.68 2.48
N THR A 57 -18.38 -8.27 2.73
CA THR A 57 -19.56 -8.24 1.86
C THR A 57 -20.54 -7.10 2.18
N PHE A 58 -20.41 -6.44 3.33
CA PHE A 58 -21.32 -5.37 3.75
C PHE A 58 -20.93 -4.06 3.09
N LEU A 59 -21.89 -3.45 2.40
CA LEU A 59 -21.77 -2.12 1.81
C LEU A 59 -22.65 -1.12 2.56
N PHE A 60 -22.07 0.00 2.94
CA PHE A 60 -22.77 1.23 3.25
C PHE A 60 -22.47 2.26 2.15
N ALA A 61 -23.53 2.79 1.55
CA ALA A 61 -23.52 3.92 0.61
C ALA A 61 -24.39 5.06 1.18
N VAL A 62 -23.94 6.31 1.03
CA VAL A 62 -24.73 7.50 1.45
C VAL A 62 -25.70 7.91 0.35
N GLU A 63 -25.28 7.90 -0.91
CA GLU A 63 -26.22 7.96 -2.03
C GLU A 63 -27.08 6.70 -2.08
N HIS A 64 -28.38 6.83 -2.37
CA HIS A 64 -29.36 5.73 -2.45
C HIS A 64 -29.12 4.80 -3.66
N ASN A 65 -27.86 4.55 -4.02
CA ASN A 65 -27.42 3.62 -5.04
C ASN A 65 -27.51 2.16 -4.57
N TYR A 66 -28.37 1.88 -3.59
CA TYR A 66 -28.71 0.52 -3.21
C TYR A 66 -29.67 -0.04 -4.24
N HIS A 67 -29.29 -1.16 -4.87
CA HIS A 67 -30.17 -1.84 -5.80
C HIS A 67 -31.31 -2.57 -5.09
N ARG A 68 -31.19 -2.83 -3.77
CA ARG A 68 -32.16 -3.56 -2.94
C ARG A 68 -32.32 -2.93 -1.56
N VAL A 69 -33.53 -3.01 -1.00
CA VAL A 69 -33.85 -2.55 0.37
C VAL A 69 -33.00 -3.26 1.44
N GLU A 70 -32.66 -4.53 1.20
CA GLU A 70 -31.80 -5.32 2.10
C GLU A 70 -30.39 -4.72 2.21
N ASP A 71 -29.83 -4.21 1.11
CA ASP A 71 -28.50 -3.59 1.10
C ASP A 71 -28.49 -2.30 1.92
N GLU A 72 -29.57 -1.50 1.85
CA GLU A 72 -29.72 -0.29 2.66
C GLU A 72 -29.79 -0.63 4.16
N MET A 73 -30.55 -1.67 4.52
CA MET A 73 -30.63 -2.15 5.90
C MET A 73 -29.26 -2.66 6.38
N ASN A 74 -28.55 -3.42 5.55
CA ASN A 74 -27.23 -3.95 5.85
C ASN A 74 -26.19 -2.84 6.02
N GLY A 75 -26.24 -1.79 5.18
CA GLY A 75 -25.40 -0.60 5.34
C GLY A 75 -25.64 0.10 6.68
N LYS A 76 -26.90 0.29 7.08
CA LYS A 76 -27.24 0.86 8.40
C LYS A 76 -26.73 0.00 9.55
N LEU A 77 -26.85 -1.32 9.43
CA LEU A 77 -26.32 -2.28 10.41
C LEU A 77 -24.80 -2.20 10.51
N LEU A 78 -24.09 -2.14 9.38
CA LEU A 78 -22.64 -1.96 9.33
C LEU A 78 -22.23 -0.69 10.06
N MET A 79 -22.86 0.44 9.76
CA MET A 79 -22.51 1.70 10.42
C MET A 79 -22.75 1.69 11.93
N HIS A 80 -23.86 1.09 12.38
CA HIS A 80 -24.12 0.93 13.80
C HIS A 80 -23.08 0.00 14.46
N PHE A 81 -22.71 -1.09 13.79
CA PHE A 81 -21.68 -2.01 14.24
C PHE A 81 -20.33 -1.29 14.40
N LEU A 82 -19.86 -0.58 13.36
CA LEU A 82 -18.60 0.15 13.36
C LEU A 82 -18.52 1.22 14.46
N ARG A 83 -19.58 2.02 14.64
CA ARG A 83 -19.66 3.06 15.69
C ARG A 83 -19.54 2.50 17.10
N GLY A 84 -19.92 1.25 17.29
CA GLY A 84 -19.83 0.55 18.56
C GLY A 84 -18.44 0.02 18.90
N ARG A 85 -17.45 0.09 17.98
CA ARG A 85 -16.13 -0.52 18.15
C ARG A 85 -15.01 0.51 18.28
N SER A 86 -13.96 0.10 19.00
CA SER A 86 -12.73 0.87 19.17
C SER A 86 -11.69 0.60 18.08
N SER A 87 -11.70 -0.60 17.48
CA SER A 87 -10.80 -1.01 16.40
C SER A 87 -11.31 -2.24 15.67
N ILE A 88 -10.78 -2.47 14.46
CA ILE A 88 -11.09 -3.63 13.61
C ILE A 88 -9.80 -4.15 12.98
N ASN A 89 -9.61 -5.47 12.99
CA ASN A 89 -8.50 -6.07 12.27
C ASN A 89 -8.93 -6.37 10.84
N VAL A 90 -8.11 -5.99 9.86
CA VAL A 90 -8.41 -6.16 8.44
C VAL A 90 -7.18 -6.69 7.71
N ALA A 91 -7.34 -7.75 6.91
CA ALA A 91 -6.20 -8.26 6.14
C ALA A 91 -5.74 -7.28 5.03
N LEU A 92 -6.67 -6.61 4.36
CA LEU A 92 -6.41 -5.58 3.35
C LEU A 92 -7.35 -4.39 3.52
N ALA A 93 -6.79 -3.19 3.71
CA ALA A 93 -7.53 -1.94 3.66
C ALA A 93 -7.26 -1.21 2.34
N VAL A 94 -8.32 -0.78 1.67
CA VAL A 94 -8.30 -0.02 0.43
C VAL A 94 -8.97 1.32 0.64
N PHE A 95 -8.30 2.40 0.26
CA PHE A 95 -8.87 3.75 0.26
C PHE A 95 -8.82 4.31 -1.15
N THR A 96 -9.90 4.91 -1.62
CA THR A 96 -10.01 5.45 -2.97
C THR A 96 -10.61 6.84 -2.93
N GLY A 97 -9.85 7.82 -3.42
CA GLY A 97 -10.30 9.20 -3.59
C GLY A 97 -10.52 9.98 -2.28
N VAL A 98 -9.99 9.52 -1.15
CA VAL A 98 -10.16 10.19 0.15
C VAL A 98 -9.32 11.47 0.18
N LYS A 99 -9.98 12.63 0.21
CA LYS A 99 -9.29 13.94 0.19
C LYS A 99 -9.45 14.71 1.50
N THR A 100 -10.57 14.51 2.20
CA THR A 100 -10.87 15.19 3.46
C THR A 100 -11.31 14.22 4.55
N SER A 101 -11.19 14.62 5.81
CA SER A 101 -11.65 13.82 6.95
C SER A 101 -13.17 13.81 7.15
N GLN A 102 -13.90 14.66 6.42
CA GLN A 102 -15.36 14.83 6.55
C GLN A 102 -16.17 13.77 5.78
N GLU A 103 -15.52 12.98 4.93
CA GLU A 103 -16.17 11.98 4.08
C GLU A 103 -16.62 10.71 4.83
N ILE A 104 -16.29 10.56 6.13
CA ILE A 104 -16.56 9.31 6.88
C ILE A 104 -17.42 9.55 8.13
N PRO A 105 -18.67 9.06 8.16
CA PRO A 105 -19.59 9.24 9.28
C PRO A 105 -19.29 8.33 10.50
N VAL A 106 -18.06 7.81 10.60
CA VAL A 106 -17.56 6.98 11.72
C VAL A 106 -16.07 7.16 11.91
N LYS A 107 -15.62 7.19 13.17
CA LYS A 107 -14.19 7.17 13.49
C LYS A 107 -13.62 5.78 13.22
N LEU A 108 -12.70 5.68 12.26
CA LEU A 108 -12.01 4.44 11.91
C LEU A 108 -10.71 4.28 12.69
N ASN A 109 -10.40 3.03 13.05
CA ASN A 109 -9.13 2.62 13.65
C ASN A 109 -8.84 1.17 13.24
N LEU A 110 -8.10 1.01 12.15
CA LEU A 110 -7.89 -0.27 11.48
C LEU A 110 -6.52 -0.85 11.85
N THR A 111 -6.49 -2.05 12.40
CA THR A 111 -5.26 -2.84 12.49
C THR A 111 -5.13 -3.66 11.21
N ILE A 112 -4.13 -3.36 10.38
CA ILE A 112 -4.07 -3.87 9.02
C ILE A 112 -2.83 -4.72 8.75
N ASN A 113 -2.92 -5.61 7.76
CA ASN A 113 -1.75 -6.32 7.23
C ASN A 113 -1.25 -5.73 5.90
N LYS A 114 -2.16 -5.20 5.07
CA LYS A 114 -1.87 -4.58 3.78
C LYS A 114 -2.66 -3.29 3.61
N LEU A 115 -2.05 -2.30 2.95
CA LEU A 115 -2.68 -1.02 2.64
C LEU A 115 -2.57 -0.73 1.15
N THR A 116 -3.68 -0.34 0.53
CA THR A 116 -3.70 0.21 -0.82
C THR A 116 -4.44 1.54 -0.83
N THR A 117 -3.85 2.57 -1.44
CA THR A 117 -4.50 3.88 -1.60
C THR A 117 -4.53 4.30 -3.06
N TYR A 118 -5.70 4.69 -3.56
CA TYR A 118 -5.91 5.19 -4.91
C TYR A 118 -6.28 6.67 -4.87
N TYR A 119 -5.37 7.54 -5.34
CA TYR A 119 -5.61 8.97 -5.48
C TYR A 119 -6.03 9.67 -4.18
N CYS A 120 -5.64 9.14 -3.02
CA CYS A 120 -5.96 9.69 -1.71
C CYS A 120 -4.93 10.76 -1.28
N ASN A 121 -5.35 11.64 -0.37
CA ASN A 121 -4.41 12.36 0.48
C ASN A 121 -3.92 11.40 1.59
N PHE A 122 -2.66 11.00 1.52
CA PHE A 122 -2.10 9.99 2.42
C PHE A 122 -2.15 10.42 3.89
N GLU A 123 -1.90 11.70 4.18
CA GLU A 123 -1.96 12.28 5.53
C GLU A 123 -3.34 12.17 6.18
N ILE A 124 -4.39 12.13 5.36
CA ILE A 124 -5.77 11.95 5.84
C ILE A 124 -6.07 10.48 6.14
N VAL A 125 -5.46 9.54 5.40
CA VAL A 125 -5.62 8.10 5.60
C VAL A 125 -4.86 7.62 6.84
N LEU A 126 -3.66 8.16 7.10
CA LEU A 126 -2.78 7.71 8.19
C LEU A 126 -3.48 7.64 9.57
N PRO A 127 -4.26 8.65 10.03
CA PRO A 127 -4.95 8.59 11.32
C PRO A 127 -5.98 7.46 11.45
N MET A 128 -6.43 6.87 10.35
CA MET A 128 -7.39 5.75 10.34
C MET A 128 -6.71 4.40 10.57
N ILE A 129 -5.37 4.35 10.48
CA ILE A 129 -4.57 3.14 10.64
C ILE A 129 -3.97 3.09 12.04
N ASN A 130 -4.15 1.94 12.70
CA ASN A 130 -3.58 1.68 14.00
C ASN A 130 -2.06 1.45 13.85
N LEU A 131 -1.24 2.20 14.59
CA LEU A 131 0.22 2.06 14.57
C LEU A 131 0.71 0.66 14.97
N ARG A 132 -0.09 -0.13 15.70
CA ARG A 132 0.21 -1.54 16.01
C ARG A 132 0.25 -2.45 14.79
N SER A 133 -0.20 -1.97 13.63
CA SER A 133 -0.12 -2.67 12.35
C SER A 133 1.31 -2.77 11.83
N LEU A 134 2.21 -1.91 12.30
CA LEU A 134 3.56 -1.80 11.74
C LEU A 134 4.48 -2.90 12.31
N PRO A 135 5.36 -3.51 11.48
CA PRO A 135 5.47 -3.33 10.03
C PRO A 135 4.39 -4.09 9.24
N ILE A 136 3.77 -3.42 8.25
CA ILE A 136 2.81 -4.06 7.34
C ILE A 136 3.52 -4.88 6.26
N THR A 137 2.84 -5.90 5.72
CA THR A 137 3.43 -6.80 4.72
C THR A 137 3.49 -6.20 3.32
N ALA A 138 2.55 -5.32 2.97
CA ALA A 138 2.52 -4.64 1.68
C ALA A 138 1.85 -3.26 1.78
N LEU A 139 2.49 -2.28 1.17
CA LEU A 139 1.98 -0.92 0.97
C LEU A 139 1.95 -0.63 -0.53
N SER A 140 0.80 -0.22 -1.05
CA SER A 140 0.65 0.21 -2.45
C SER A 140 0.01 1.58 -2.50
N ILE A 141 0.68 2.54 -3.14
CA ILE A 141 0.20 3.93 -3.22
C ILE A 141 0.14 4.35 -4.68
N ILE A 142 -1.07 4.59 -5.17
CA ILE A 142 -1.36 5.06 -6.52
C ILE A 142 -1.66 6.55 -6.44
N LEU A 143 -0.85 7.37 -7.13
CA LEU A 143 -0.83 8.82 -6.94
C LEU A 143 -1.38 9.59 -8.13
N LYS A 144 -2.02 10.73 -7.83
CA LYS A 144 -2.36 11.78 -8.81
C LYS A 144 -1.69 13.13 -8.49
N GLU A 145 -1.39 13.36 -7.21
CA GLU A 145 -0.82 14.59 -6.68
C GLU A 145 0.49 14.30 -5.93
N PRO A 146 1.37 15.30 -5.75
CA PRO A 146 2.57 15.15 -4.93
C PRO A 146 2.23 14.68 -3.52
N THR A 147 2.95 13.66 -3.04
CA THR A 147 2.76 13.07 -1.71
C THR A 147 4.11 12.95 -1.00
N ASN A 148 4.14 13.38 0.27
CA ASN A 148 5.27 13.11 1.14
C ASN A 148 5.26 11.63 1.53
N VAL A 149 6.38 10.95 1.32
CA VAL A 149 6.53 9.53 1.67
C VAL A 149 7.42 9.30 2.87
N ASP A 150 7.85 10.36 3.55
CA ASP A 150 8.62 10.29 4.79
C ASP A 150 7.72 9.96 6.00
N HIS A 151 7.14 8.77 5.98
CA HIS A 151 6.26 8.26 7.03
C HIS A 151 6.71 6.90 7.51
N GLU A 152 6.55 6.63 8.82
CA GLU A 152 6.97 5.37 9.45
C GLU A 152 6.31 4.14 8.81
N ILE A 153 5.05 4.25 8.37
CA ILE A 153 4.37 3.16 7.66
C ILE A 153 5.02 2.82 6.32
N VAL A 154 5.59 3.81 5.63
CA VAL A 154 6.32 3.61 4.37
C VAL A 154 7.64 2.93 4.68
N HIS A 155 8.42 3.49 5.61
CA HIS A 155 9.77 2.98 5.93
C HIS A 155 9.76 1.57 6.52
N SER A 156 8.75 1.24 7.34
CA SER A 156 8.64 -0.06 8.01
C SER A 156 8.01 -1.15 7.14
N ALA A 157 7.27 -0.79 6.09
CA ALA A 157 6.60 -1.76 5.22
C ALA A 157 7.61 -2.70 4.53
N LYS A 158 7.29 -4.01 4.54
CA LYS A 158 8.16 -5.04 3.95
C LYS A 158 8.26 -4.92 2.43
N ASN A 159 7.13 -4.62 1.78
CA ASN A 159 7.05 -4.38 0.35
C ASN A 159 6.35 -3.04 0.13
N VAL A 160 6.97 -2.15 -0.63
CA VAL A 160 6.40 -0.85 -1.00
C VAL A 160 6.31 -0.78 -2.51
N CYS A 161 5.11 -0.48 -3.02
CA CYS A 161 4.85 -0.22 -4.42
C CYS A 161 4.26 1.19 -4.57
N PHE A 162 4.78 1.93 -5.53
CA PHE A 162 4.24 3.22 -5.95
C PHE A 162 3.85 3.15 -7.42
N GLU A 163 2.59 3.49 -7.73
CA GLU A 163 2.16 3.70 -9.10
C GLU A 163 2.10 5.21 -9.37
N VAL A 164 2.93 5.68 -10.29
CA VAL A 164 3.23 7.10 -10.50
C VAL A 164 3.47 7.40 -11.98
N ASN A 165 3.18 8.64 -12.39
CA ASN A 165 3.56 9.12 -13.72
C ASN A 165 4.94 9.80 -13.70
N SER A 166 5.32 10.42 -12.58
CA SER A 166 6.66 10.99 -12.39
C SER A 166 7.05 10.98 -10.93
N LEU A 167 8.23 10.46 -10.61
CA LEU A 167 8.77 10.50 -9.25
C LEU A 167 9.03 11.93 -8.79
N ARG A 168 9.48 12.83 -9.69
CA ARG A 168 9.75 14.23 -9.31
C ARG A 168 8.51 14.97 -8.91
N ASN A 169 7.42 14.76 -9.63
CA ASN A 169 6.19 15.49 -9.40
C ASN A 169 5.30 14.78 -8.38
N ASN A 170 5.38 13.45 -8.23
CA ASN A 170 4.50 12.70 -7.36
C ASN A 170 5.08 12.37 -5.99
N LEU A 171 6.41 12.23 -5.83
CA LEU A 171 7.00 11.73 -4.59
C LEU A 171 8.04 12.68 -4.00
N ILE A 172 7.73 13.26 -2.85
CA ILE A 172 8.65 14.11 -2.10
C ILE A 172 9.51 13.19 -1.21
N GLY A 173 10.83 13.20 -1.41
CA GLY A 173 11.79 12.43 -0.59
C GLY A 173 12.02 10.99 -1.04
N VAL A 174 11.62 10.62 -2.26
CA VAL A 174 11.78 9.25 -2.80
C VAL A 174 13.23 8.74 -2.74
N GLU A 175 14.19 9.63 -2.96
CA GLU A 175 15.62 9.31 -2.95
C GLU A 175 16.13 8.90 -1.56
N LYS A 176 15.43 9.35 -0.50
CA LYS A 176 15.74 9.14 0.92
C LYS A 176 15.07 7.91 1.53
N LEU A 177 14.21 7.21 0.76
CA LEU A 177 13.51 6.01 1.25
C LEU A 177 14.51 4.99 1.82
N ARG A 178 14.23 4.53 3.03
CA ARG A 178 15.10 3.61 3.78
C ARG A 178 14.80 2.14 3.49
N ASN A 179 13.73 1.87 2.76
CA ASN A 179 13.32 0.52 2.38
C ASN A 179 14.41 -0.18 1.57
N LYS A 180 14.67 -1.44 1.90
CA LYS A 180 15.61 -2.30 1.16
C LYS A 180 15.12 -2.60 -0.25
N SER A 181 13.82 -2.73 -0.46
CA SER A 181 13.23 -3.01 -1.77
C SER A 181 12.01 -2.12 -1.98
N VAL A 182 11.99 -1.37 -3.08
CA VAL A 182 10.85 -0.55 -3.50
C VAL A 182 10.54 -0.82 -4.97
N GLN A 183 9.26 -0.97 -5.28
CA GLN A 183 8.77 -1.09 -6.65
C GLN A 183 8.10 0.22 -7.07
N PHE A 184 8.39 0.65 -8.29
CA PHE A 184 7.77 1.76 -8.95
C PHE A 184 7.15 1.26 -10.24
N GLU A 185 5.90 1.60 -10.47
CA GLU A 185 5.13 1.26 -11.65
C GLU A 185 4.76 2.55 -12.37
N PHE A 186 5.15 2.63 -13.64
CA PHE A 186 4.94 3.80 -14.47
C PHE A 186 4.09 3.45 -15.67
N GLN A 187 3.24 4.40 -16.08
CA GLN A 187 2.66 4.34 -17.43
C GLN A 187 3.78 4.45 -18.48
N ASP A 188 4.59 5.50 -18.38
CA ASP A 188 5.79 5.76 -19.17
C ASP A 188 6.93 6.08 -18.20
N LEU A 189 8.09 5.44 -18.34
CA LEU A 189 9.22 5.65 -17.43
C LEU A 189 9.99 6.93 -17.76
N PRO A 190 9.94 8.00 -16.94
CA PRO A 190 10.70 9.22 -17.21
C PRO A 190 12.19 9.03 -16.88
N ILE A 191 13.03 8.98 -17.90
CA ILE A 191 14.50 8.86 -17.78
C ILE A 191 15.08 9.93 -16.84
N THR A 192 14.54 11.16 -16.90
CA THR A 192 14.98 12.28 -16.07
C THR A 192 14.82 12.02 -14.56
N ASP A 193 13.81 11.24 -14.16
CA ASP A 193 13.61 10.86 -12.76
C ASP A 193 14.63 9.79 -12.32
N VAL A 194 14.94 8.85 -13.21
CA VAL A 194 15.97 7.81 -12.97
C VAL A 194 17.34 8.47 -12.81
N VAL A 195 17.73 9.34 -13.74
CA VAL A 195 19.00 10.09 -13.70
C VAL A 195 19.12 10.89 -12.41
N ARG A 196 18.03 11.55 -11.98
CA ARG A 196 18.00 12.31 -10.73
C ARG A 196 18.27 11.43 -9.50
N ILE A 197 17.64 10.26 -9.40
CA ILE A 197 17.89 9.33 -8.29
C ILE A 197 19.35 8.87 -8.29
N ILE A 198 19.87 8.47 -9.44
CA ILE A 198 21.25 7.99 -9.57
C ILE A 198 22.24 9.10 -9.16
N LYS A 199 22.08 10.33 -9.66
CA LYS A 199 22.92 11.48 -9.28
C LYS A 199 22.88 11.75 -7.78
N TYR A 200 21.70 11.67 -7.16
CA TYR A 200 21.56 11.82 -5.72
C TYR A 200 22.32 10.73 -4.95
N TRP A 201 22.22 9.46 -5.36
CA TRP A 201 22.95 8.36 -4.73
C TRP A 201 24.46 8.43 -4.94
N ILE A 202 24.94 8.93 -6.09
CA ILE A 202 26.37 9.20 -6.31
C ILE A 202 26.87 10.26 -5.32
N GLN A 203 26.09 11.33 -5.11
CA GLN A 203 26.51 12.44 -4.25
C GLN A 203 26.43 12.11 -2.75
N HIS A 204 25.40 11.39 -2.32
CA HIS A 204 25.09 11.18 -0.90
C HIS A 204 25.35 9.77 -0.41
N GLY A 205 25.67 8.84 -1.31
CA GLY A 205 25.70 7.41 -1.01
C GLY A 205 24.30 6.81 -0.91
N LYS A 206 24.27 5.47 -0.87
CA LYS A 206 23.07 4.69 -0.60
C LYS A 206 23.48 3.39 0.10
N GLU A 207 22.60 2.88 0.94
CA GLU A 207 22.89 1.68 1.74
C GLU A 207 23.04 0.44 0.86
N VAL A 208 24.02 -0.41 1.17
CA VAL A 208 24.21 -1.70 0.49
C VAL A 208 22.98 -2.58 0.66
N GLY A 209 22.59 -3.23 -0.42
CA GLY A 209 21.39 -4.07 -0.48
C GLY A 209 20.10 -3.30 -0.82
N THR A 210 20.12 -1.97 -0.97
CA THR A 210 18.98 -1.23 -1.54
C THR A 210 18.75 -1.66 -2.98
N LYS A 211 17.48 -1.92 -3.32
CA LYS A 211 17.00 -2.27 -4.66
C LYS A 211 15.75 -1.47 -5.02
N PHE A 212 15.80 -0.69 -6.09
CA PHE A 212 14.62 -0.11 -6.73
C PHE A 212 14.30 -0.89 -8.01
N LEU A 213 13.04 -1.30 -8.15
CA LEU A 213 12.52 -1.95 -9.36
C LEU A 213 11.58 -0.98 -10.05
N LEU A 214 11.90 -0.58 -11.27
CA LEU A 214 11.11 0.34 -12.07
C LEU A 214 10.50 -0.46 -13.22
N SER A 215 9.17 -0.56 -13.24
CA SER A 215 8.41 -1.26 -14.28
C SER A 215 7.64 -0.24 -15.10
N CYS A 216 7.50 -0.49 -16.40
CA CYS A 216 6.71 0.35 -17.30
C CYS A 216 5.61 -0.49 -17.98
N PHE A 217 4.39 0.06 -18.08
CA PHE A 217 3.26 -0.63 -18.72
C PHE A 217 3.15 -0.37 -20.22
N ALA A 218 3.61 0.79 -20.70
CA ALA A 218 3.73 1.04 -22.13
C ALA A 218 4.89 0.22 -22.72
N ASN A 219 4.81 -0.11 -24.01
CA ASN A 219 5.93 -0.61 -24.82
C ASN A 219 7.01 0.48 -25.01
N SER A 220 7.42 1.14 -23.92
CA SER A 220 8.61 1.98 -23.93
C SER A 220 9.79 1.04 -24.12
N ALA A 221 10.61 1.29 -25.13
CA ALA A 221 11.82 0.53 -25.34
C ALA A 221 12.75 0.81 -24.16
N LEU A 222 12.76 -0.06 -23.14
CA LEU A 222 13.72 0.07 -22.04
C LEU A 222 15.16 0.10 -22.58
N ASP A 223 15.39 -0.53 -23.74
CA ASP A 223 16.62 -0.40 -24.52
C ASP A 223 17.02 1.08 -24.74
N GLU A 224 16.09 1.95 -25.15
CA GLU A 224 16.35 3.38 -25.35
C GLU A 224 16.62 4.09 -24.02
N VAL A 225 15.89 3.72 -22.96
CA VAL A 225 16.15 4.23 -21.61
C VAL A 225 17.56 3.86 -21.17
N MET A 226 17.98 2.62 -21.40
CA MET A 226 19.30 2.12 -21.03
C MET A 226 20.42 2.77 -21.83
N VAL A 227 20.27 2.95 -23.14
CA VAL A 227 21.24 3.68 -23.98
C VAL A 227 21.42 5.11 -23.45
N ASN A 228 20.33 5.83 -23.18
CA ASN A 228 20.40 7.19 -22.65
C ASN A 228 21.07 7.25 -21.27
N LEU A 229 20.79 6.29 -20.39
CA LEU A 229 21.43 6.20 -19.08
C LEU A 229 22.93 5.90 -19.21
N GLN A 230 23.29 4.98 -20.10
CA GLN A 230 24.68 4.69 -20.41
C GLN A 230 25.38 5.95 -20.93
N GLU A 231 24.84 6.67 -21.91
CA GLU A 231 25.47 7.89 -22.42
C GLU A 231 25.66 8.99 -21.36
N GLU A 232 24.67 9.19 -20.49
CA GLU A 232 24.72 10.18 -19.41
C GLU A 232 25.80 9.83 -18.37
N PHE A 233 25.91 8.54 -18.01
CA PHE A 233 26.84 8.07 -16.95
C PHE A 233 28.18 7.54 -17.48
N ASN A 234 28.34 7.29 -18.78
CA ASN A 234 29.63 6.97 -19.42
C ASN A 234 30.62 8.14 -19.36
N LYS A 235 30.11 9.38 -19.27
CA LYS A 235 30.93 10.57 -19.01
C LYS A 235 31.38 10.66 -17.54
N ALA A 236 30.81 9.87 -16.63
CA ALA A 236 31.24 9.74 -15.25
C ALA A 236 32.20 8.54 -15.10
N ARG A 237 33.39 8.80 -14.56
CA ARG A 237 34.53 7.85 -14.49
C ARG A 237 34.16 6.49 -13.88
N GLY A 238 34.59 5.39 -14.51
CA GLY A 238 34.65 4.04 -13.89
C GLY A 238 33.70 2.96 -14.42
N TYR A 239 33.25 3.07 -15.67
CA TYR A 239 32.40 2.07 -16.34
C TYR A 239 33.08 0.71 -16.48
N SER A 240 32.36 -0.38 -16.17
CA SER A 240 32.77 -1.77 -16.42
C SER A 240 31.56 -2.58 -16.87
N GLU A 241 31.70 -3.25 -18.00
CA GLU A 241 30.63 -3.87 -18.79
C GLU A 241 30.29 -5.31 -18.36
N ALA A 242 30.83 -5.79 -17.23
CA ALA A 242 30.68 -7.18 -16.82
C ALA A 242 29.47 -7.37 -15.89
N ILE A 243 28.29 -7.65 -16.44
CA ILE A 243 27.17 -8.19 -15.67
C ILE A 243 26.70 -9.53 -16.31
N ASN A 244 26.84 -10.62 -15.54
CA ASN A 244 26.58 -12.07 -15.81
C ASN A 244 25.49 -12.48 -16.84
N GLU A 245 25.54 -13.75 -17.26
CA GLU A 245 24.68 -14.48 -18.23
C GLU A 245 23.14 -14.53 -17.95
N HIS A 246 22.61 -13.75 -16.99
CA HIS A 246 21.17 -13.67 -16.70
C HIS A 246 20.57 -12.26 -16.87
N PHE A 247 21.36 -11.31 -17.37
CA PHE A 247 20.94 -9.92 -17.61
C PHE A 247 20.81 -9.66 -19.11
N LEU A 248 19.82 -8.84 -19.50
CA LEU A 248 19.67 -8.43 -20.91
C LEU A 248 20.72 -7.37 -21.26
N SER A 249 20.81 -6.32 -20.44
CA SER A 249 21.83 -5.27 -20.53
C SER A 249 22.06 -4.64 -19.15
N GLY A 250 23.22 -4.03 -18.92
CA GLY A 250 23.45 -3.27 -17.70
C GLY A 250 24.88 -2.77 -17.52
N PHE A 251 25.07 -1.89 -16.54
CA PHE A 251 26.34 -1.28 -16.19
C PHE A 251 26.45 -1.01 -14.69
N SER A 252 27.64 -0.60 -14.24
CA SER A 252 27.87 -0.24 -12.84
C SER A 252 28.49 1.13 -12.66
N ILE A 253 28.08 1.83 -11.60
CA ILE A 253 28.62 3.13 -11.19
C ILE A 253 29.21 3.01 -9.79
N PRO A 254 30.49 3.37 -9.56
CA PRO A 254 31.05 3.45 -8.22
C PRO A 254 30.30 4.45 -7.34
N LEU A 255 29.89 4.05 -6.13
CA LEU A 255 29.30 4.96 -5.13
C LEU A 255 30.30 5.27 -4.00
N SER A 256 31.19 4.33 -3.68
CA SER A 256 32.26 4.50 -2.70
C SER A 256 33.44 3.57 -3.03
N SER A 257 34.45 3.50 -2.15
CA SER A 257 35.54 2.52 -2.26
C SER A 257 35.09 1.06 -2.09
N SER A 258 33.90 0.83 -1.52
CA SER A 258 33.40 -0.51 -1.16
C SER A 258 32.01 -0.82 -1.71
N SER A 259 31.38 0.12 -2.42
CA SER A 259 30.02 -0.04 -2.93
C SER A 259 29.86 0.51 -4.34
N LYS A 260 29.04 -0.15 -5.15
CA LYS A 260 28.68 0.28 -6.50
C LYS A 260 27.18 0.12 -6.74
N LEU A 261 26.63 0.98 -7.58
CA LEU A 261 25.29 0.85 -8.11
C LEU A 261 25.33 -0.02 -9.37
N LEU A 262 24.52 -1.07 -9.40
CA LEU A 262 24.21 -1.82 -10.61
C LEU A 262 22.93 -1.26 -11.22
N VAL A 263 22.97 -0.99 -12.52
CA VAL A 263 21.83 -0.55 -13.33
C VAL A 263 21.65 -1.60 -14.43
N TYR A 264 20.55 -2.33 -14.43
CA TYR A 264 20.36 -3.44 -15.38
C TYR A 264 18.90 -3.76 -15.65
N GLU A 265 18.67 -4.47 -16.74
CA GLU A 265 17.35 -4.92 -17.17
C GLU A 265 17.10 -6.38 -16.80
N ILE A 266 15.83 -6.70 -16.50
CA ILE A 266 15.34 -8.07 -16.38
C ILE A 266 14.12 -8.23 -17.27
N GLY A 267 14.17 -9.19 -18.20
CA GLY A 267 13.03 -9.60 -19.02
C GLY A 267 12.55 -11.00 -18.63
N LYS A 268 11.30 -11.11 -18.16
CA LYS A 268 10.59 -12.40 -18.21
C LYS A 268 9.15 -12.28 -18.71
N HIS A 269 8.44 -11.17 -18.45
CA HIS A 269 7.08 -10.91 -18.98
C HIS A 269 6.67 -9.43 -19.04
N CYS A 270 7.38 -8.54 -18.31
CA CYS A 270 7.37 -7.08 -18.46
C CYS A 270 8.80 -6.63 -18.24
N ASP A 271 9.31 -5.73 -19.07
CA ASP A 271 10.68 -5.25 -18.92
C ASP A 271 10.79 -4.38 -17.67
N LYS A 272 11.84 -4.61 -16.89
CA LYS A 272 12.07 -3.90 -15.63
C LYS A 272 13.50 -3.38 -15.58
N LEU A 273 13.62 -2.09 -15.27
CA LEU A 273 14.89 -1.48 -14.90
C LEU A 273 15.13 -1.67 -13.40
N VAL A 274 16.32 -2.13 -13.05
CA VAL A 274 16.71 -2.38 -11.68
C VAL A 274 17.90 -1.50 -11.30
N LEU A 275 17.74 -0.75 -10.21
CA LEU A 275 18.82 -0.03 -9.54
C LEU A 275 19.14 -0.78 -8.25
N LYS A 276 20.32 -1.41 -8.16
CA LYS A 276 20.71 -2.21 -6.99
C LYS A 276 22.08 -1.80 -6.47
N VAL A 277 22.17 -1.44 -5.19
CA VAL A 277 23.44 -1.16 -4.53
C VAL A 277 24.06 -2.44 -4.01
N VAL A 278 25.30 -2.72 -4.41
CA VAL A 278 26.11 -3.87 -3.98
C VAL A 278 27.46 -3.44 -3.44
#